data_AF-A0A1Q6EM15-F1
#
_entry.id   AF-A0A1Q6EM15-F1
#
_cell.length_a   1.000
_cell.length_b   1.000
_cell.length_c   1.000
_cell.angle_alpha   90.00
_cell.angle_beta   90.00
_cell.angle_gamma   90.00
#
_symmetry.space_group_name_H-M   'P 1'
#
loop_
_entity.id
_entity.type
_entity.pdbx_description
1 polymer ?
#
loop_
_entity_poly.entity_id
_entity_poly.type
_entity_poly.pdbx_seq_one_letter_code
_entity_poly.pdbx_strand_id
1 'polypeptide(L)'
;MKTLFRITIAALIVATAAGCDAFKTLNNSKKSAQGKPYELIVVCPQAEWTGEVGDSLRAIFTAPVPYLNQIEPIFDVLRVTERGFTGMVADHRNILKILVDPELKETTTAVQYDVTSDPQIVMTLQGPSDGALVKYLSENRENLVYALEKAERDRAVKANETYGNPGIESAILKTFGVEMKVPKGYTLAAQKPDFIWARNEYPTASQGFFIYSYPYEGKQSLTEEALVAARNKYAAQIPGPSEGSYMITSDAFAPDYRLFRMEGRLWCELRGFWDVHGDFMGGPFVSYTTVDTATNRVFTLDCYVYAPDLNKPRKRNYMRGLEHLLYSVRFPRQ
;
A
#
# COMPACT_ATOMS: atom_id res chain seq x y z
N MET A 1 52.70 -10.89 40.89
CA MET A 1 51.41 -11.61 41.03
C MET A 1 50.20 -10.70 41.28
N LYS A 2 50.25 -9.73 42.21
CA LYS A 2 49.10 -8.85 42.52
C LYS A 2 48.66 -7.94 41.35
N THR A 3 49.57 -7.51 40.49
CA THR A 3 49.26 -6.63 39.34
C THR A 3 48.61 -7.37 38.18
N LEU A 4 49.05 -8.60 37.87
CA LEU A 4 48.40 -9.43 36.85
C LEU A 4 46.96 -9.79 37.26
N PHE A 5 46.74 -10.16 38.53
CA PHE A 5 45.40 -10.50 39.03
C PHE A 5 44.39 -9.34 38.92
N ARG A 6 44.85 -8.10 39.13
CA ARG A 6 44.03 -6.88 38.97
C ARG A 6 43.68 -6.61 37.51
N ILE A 7 44.59 -6.86 36.57
CA ILE A 7 44.34 -6.70 35.14
C ILE A 7 43.37 -7.77 34.63
N THR A 8 43.47 -9.01 35.12
CA THR A 8 42.54 -10.09 34.75
C THR A 8 41.13 -9.84 35.27
N ILE A 9 40.98 -9.31 36.49
CA ILE A 9 39.67 -8.94 37.06
C ILE A 9 39.06 -7.74 36.32
N ALA A 10 39.86 -6.71 35.99
CA ALA A 10 39.38 -5.57 35.23
C ALA A 10 38.92 -5.97 33.81
N ALA A 11 39.65 -6.87 33.15
CA ALA A 11 39.28 -7.40 31.84
C ALA A 11 37.99 -8.25 31.89
N LEU A 12 37.76 -9.01 32.98
CA LEU A 12 36.53 -9.79 33.16
C LEU A 12 35.30 -8.90 33.42
N ILE A 13 35.47 -7.78 34.12
CA ILE A 13 34.40 -6.81 34.38
C ILE A 13 34.03 -6.03 33.11
N VAL A 14 35.01 -5.67 32.27
CA VAL A 14 34.76 -5.02 30.97
C VAL A 14 34.08 -5.98 29.99
N ALA A 15 34.46 -7.28 29.98
CA ALA A 15 33.83 -8.28 29.12
C ALA A 15 32.37 -8.58 29.51
N THR A 16 32.04 -8.53 30.81
CA THR A 16 30.66 -8.71 31.30
C THR A 16 29.78 -7.48 31.07
N ALA A 17 30.34 -6.26 31.16
CA ALA A 17 29.63 -5.04 30.81
C ALA A 17 29.34 -4.93 29.30
N ALA A 18 30.33 -5.25 28.45
CA ALA A 18 30.14 -5.29 26.99
C ALA A 18 29.20 -6.40 26.54
N GLY A 19 29.18 -7.54 27.25
CA GLY A 19 28.21 -8.63 27.03
C GLY A 19 26.78 -8.23 27.37
N CYS A 20 26.56 -7.45 28.44
CA CYS A 20 25.25 -6.92 28.81
C CYS A 20 24.73 -5.86 27.82
N ASP A 21 25.58 -5.01 27.26
CA ASP A 21 25.17 -4.03 26.25
C ASP A 21 24.96 -4.67 24.87
N ALA A 22 25.73 -5.70 24.50
CA ALA A 22 25.47 -6.49 23.29
C ALA A 22 24.15 -7.29 23.42
N PHE A 23 23.86 -7.85 24.59
CA PHE A 23 22.61 -8.57 24.85
C PHE A 23 21.39 -7.63 24.95
N LYS A 24 21.54 -6.42 25.50
CA LYS A 24 20.50 -5.36 25.46
C LYS A 24 20.25 -4.85 24.05
N THR A 25 21.29 -4.70 23.23
CA THR A 25 21.16 -4.28 21.83
C THR A 25 20.50 -5.37 20.96
N LEU A 26 20.76 -6.66 21.24
CA LEU A 26 20.08 -7.80 20.60
C LEU A 26 18.61 -7.95 21.05
N ASN A 27 18.26 -7.55 22.28
CA ASN A 27 16.88 -7.52 22.80
C ASN A 27 16.13 -6.20 22.54
N ASN A 28 16.78 -5.20 21.95
CA ASN A 28 16.17 -3.90 21.63
C ASN A 28 15.52 -3.86 20.23
N SER A 29 15.41 -5.00 19.53
CA SER A 29 14.49 -5.06 18.40
C SER A 29 13.07 -5.01 18.96
N LYS A 30 12.36 -3.91 18.68
CA LYS A 30 10.92 -3.85 18.94
C LYS A 30 10.28 -5.05 18.26
N LYS A 31 9.30 -5.67 18.93
CA LYS A 31 8.58 -6.83 18.39
C LYS A 31 8.00 -6.48 17.03
N SER A 32 8.01 -7.41 16.08
CA SER A 32 7.39 -7.17 14.78
C SER A 32 5.88 -7.03 14.93
N ALA A 33 5.31 -6.02 14.28
CA ALA A 33 3.86 -5.78 14.32
C ALA A 33 3.07 -6.94 13.69
N GLN A 34 1.91 -7.23 14.29
CA GLN A 34 1.01 -8.32 13.91
C GLN A 34 -0.15 -7.80 13.04
N GLY A 35 -0.92 -8.73 12.46
CA GLY A 35 -2.11 -8.43 11.68
C GLY A 35 -1.90 -8.44 10.16
N LYS A 36 -3.00 -8.56 9.41
CA LYS A 36 -2.95 -8.63 7.95
C LYS A 36 -3.06 -7.27 7.29
N PRO A 37 -2.55 -7.14 6.04
CA PRO A 37 -3.04 -6.27 4.98
C PRO A 37 -4.27 -5.40 5.26
N TYR A 38 -4.18 -4.10 5.57
CA TYR A 38 -5.35 -3.24 5.80
C TYR A 38 -6.38 -3.75 6.84
N GLU A 39 -5.94 -4.49 7.87
CA GLU A 39 -6.74 -4.73 9.08
C GLU A 39 -6.61 -3.54 10.04
N LEU A 40 -7.70 -3.16 10.72
CA LEU A 40 -7.75 -2.07 11.70
C LEU A 40 -8.42 -2.55 12.99
N ILE A 41 -7.67 -2.51 14.09
CA ILE A 41 -8.23 -2.76 15.43
C ILE A 41 -8.80 -1.46 15.98
N VAL A 42 -10.10 -1.45 16.27
CA VAL A 42 -10.78 -0.38 16.98
C VAL A 42 -10.93 -0.76 18.45
N VAL A 43 -10.22 -0.06 19.33
CA VAL A 43 -10.36 -0.22 20.79
C VAL A 43 -11.45 0.73 21.25
N CYS A 44 -12.63 0.19 21.56
CA CYS A 44 -13.82 0.98 21.81
C CYS A 44 -14.75 0.26 22.80
N PRO A 45 -15.26 0.93 23.84
CA PRO A 45 -16.22 0.31 24.75
C PRO A 45 -17.55 -0.02 24.05
N GLN A 46 -18.38 -0.84 24.69
CA GLN A 46 -19.55 -1.44 24.00
C GLN A 46 -20.58 -0.38 23.63
N ALA A 47 -20.81 0.59 24.51
CA ALA A 47 -21.82 1.63 24.33
C ALA A 47 -21.54 2.45 23.07
N GLU A 48 -20.31 2.96 22.93
CA GLU A 48 -19.85 3.77 21.81
C GLU A 48 -19.83 2.94 20.52
N TRP A 49 -19.43 1.66 20.58
CA TRP A 49 -19.41 0.78 19.41
C TRP A 49 -20.80 0.49 18.83
N THR A 50 -21.81 0.38 19.69
CA THR A 50 -23.21 0.18 19.27
C THR A 50 -23.98 1.48 19.02
N GLY A 51 -23.41 2.62 19.39
CA GLY A 51 -23.99 3.94 19.20
C GLY A 51 -23.48 4.66 17.95
N GLU A 52 -23.72 5.97 17.91
CA GLU A 52 -23.42 6.86 16.77
C GLU A 52 -21.92 6.94 16.43
N VAL A 53 -21.05 6.80 17.43
CA VAL A 53 -19.60 6.76 17.23
C VAL A 53 -19.22 5.52 16.42
N GLY A 54 -19.68 4.34 16.83
CA GLY A 54 -19.43 3.09 16.13
C GLY A 54 -19.99 3.08 14.70
N ASP A 55 -21.17 3.64 14.48
CA ASP A 55 -21.76 3.79 13.14
C ASP A 55 -20.88 4.68 12.25
N SER A 56 -20.41 5.80 12.79
CA SER A 56 -19.50 6.71 12.08
C SER A 56 -18.16 6.06 11.74
N LEU A 57 -17.59 5.30 12.67
CA LEU A 57 -16.35 4.54 12.45
C LEU A 57 -16.51 3.50 11.34
N ARG A 58 -17.62 2.75 11.33
CA ARG A 58 -17.91 1.79 10.25
C ARG A 58 -18.12 2.52 8.92
N ALA A 59 -18.93 3.57 8.90
CA ALA A 59 -19.18 4.34 7.68
C ALA A 59 -17.89 4.88 7.03
N ILE A 60 -16.92 5.31 7.85
CA ILE A 60 -15.64 5.83 7.37
C ILE A 60 -14.69 4.69 6.99
N PHE A 61 -14.35 3.80 7.93
CA PHE A 61 -13.28 2.82 7.76
C PHE A 61 -13.71 1.55 7.03
N THR A 62 -15.01 1.34 6.79
CA THR A 62 -15.50 0.29 5.92
C THR A 62 -16.16 0.83 4.65
N ALA A 63 -15.89 2.08 4.29
CA ALA A 63 -16.32 2.66 3.02
C ALA A 63 -15.86 1.78 1.84
N PRO A 64 -16.67 1.63 0.79
CA PRO A 64 -16.31 0.82 -0.37
C PRO A 64 -15.12 1.42 -1.12
N VAL A 65 -14.16 0.58 -1.49
CA VAL A 65 -13.06 0.98 -2.37
C VAL A 65 -13.61 1.18 -3.79
N PRO A 66 -13.41 2.34 -4.42
CA PRO A 66 -13.89 2.59 -5.77
C PRO A 66 -13.13 1.74 -6.80
N TYR A 67 -13.77 1.47 -7.94
CA TYR A 67 -13.19 0.72 -9.07
C TYR A 67 -12.69 -0.68 -8.71
N LEU A 68 -13.37 -1.33 -7.78
CA LEU A 68 -13.35 -2.79 -7.63
C LEU A 68 -14.69 -3.34 -8.12
N ASN A 69 -14.65 -4.46 -8.86
CA ASN A 69 -15.84 -5.13 -9.36
C ASN A 69 -16.67 -5.79 -8.24
N GLN A 70 -16.14 -5.82 -7.02
CA GLN A 70 -16.77 -6.35 -5.81
C GLN A 70 -16.61 -5.32 -4.70
N ILE A 71 -17.66 -5.14 -3.92
CA ILE A 71 -17.65 -4.20 -2.79
C ILE A 71 -16.72 -4.75 -1.71
N GLU A 72 -15.61 -4.05 -1.51
CA GLU A 72 -14.65 -4.33 -0.45
C GLU A 72 -14.42 -3.06 0.37
N PRO A 73 -14.36 -3.14 1.71
CA PRO A 73 -14.13 -1.99 2.57
C PRO A 73 -12.69 -1.50 2.47
N ILE A 74 -12.42 -0.24 2.75
CA ILE A 74 -11.03 0.27 2.79
C ILE A 74 -10.18 -0.43 3.88
N PHE A 75 -10.77 -0.78 5.02
CA PHE A 75 -10.13 -1.58 6.07
C PHE A 75 -11.02 -2.75 6.53
N ASP A 76 -10.37 -3.84 6.94
CA ASP A 76 -10.98 -4.90 7.73
C ASP A 76 -11.04 -4.47 9.20
N VAL A 77 -12.18 -3.91 9.61
CA VAL A 77 -12.35 -3.36 10.95
C VAL A 77 -12.76 -4.45 11.94
N LEU A 78 -11.96 -4.60 12.99
CA LEU A 78 -12.25 -5.48 14.11
C LEU A 78 -12.31 -4.64 15.39
N ARG A 79 -13.32 -4.88 16.22
CA ARG A 79 -13.48 -4.17 17.48
C ARG A 79 -13.02 -5.01 18.67
N VAL A 80 -12.33 -4.38 19.60
CA VAL A 80 -11.95 -4.93 20.90
C VAL A 80 -12.29 -3.95 22.03
N THR A 81 -12.53 -4.47 23.23
CA THR A 81 -12.59 -3.66 24.46
C THR A 81 -11.19 -3.42 25.01
N GLU A 82 -11.00 -2.44 25.88
CA GLU A 82 -9.72 -2.19 26.57
C GLU A 82 -9.17 -3.44 27.28
N ARG A 83 -10.05 -4.24 27.92
CA ARG A 83 -9.65 -5.52 28.55
C ARG A 83 -9.04 -6.53 27.55
N GLY A 84 -9.48 -6.48 26.30
CA GLY A 84 -8.99 -7.33 25.22
C GLY A 84 -7.78 -6.74 24.48
N PHE A 85 -7.40 -5.49 24.77
CA PHE A 85 -6.27 -4.80 24.16
C PHE A 85 -4.96 -5.23 24.83
N THR A 86 -4.56 -6.48 24.62
CA THR A 86 -3.34 -7.07 25.18
C THR A 86 -2.67 -8.02 24.20
N GLY A 87 -1.39 -8.34 24.42
CA GLY A 87 -0.64 -9.30 23.60
C GLY A 87 -0.68 -8.96 22.11
N MET A 88 -1.05 -9.94 21.27
CA MET A 88 -1.09 -9.77 19.81
C MET A 88 -2.00 -8.64 19.33
N VAL A 89 -3.06 -8.32 20.07
CA VAL A 89 -3.97 -7.21 19.73
C VAL A 89 -3.28 -5.86 19.97
N ALA A 90 -2.51 -5.75 21.05
CA ALA A 90 -1.72 -4.56 21.33
C ALA A 90 -0.57 -4.40 20.33
N ASP A 91 0.02 -5.51 19.89
CA ASP A 91 1.07 -5.56 18.87
C ASP A 91 0.51 -5.43 17.42
N HIS A 92 -0.79 -5.16 17.22
CA HIS A 92 -1.38 -5.05 15.90
C HIS A 92 -0.91 -3.79 15.17
N ARG A 93 -0.63 -3.89 13.86
CA ARG A 93 0.03 -2.82 13.09
C ARG A 93 -0.80 -1.55 12.87
N ASN A 94 -2.13 -1.65 12.86
CA ASN A 94 -3.02 -0.49 12.81
C ASN A 94 -4.03 -0.55 13.96
N ILE A 95 -4.04 0.49 14.79
CA ILE A 95 -4.91 0.58 15.96
C ILE A 95 -5.54 1.99 16.01
N LEU A 96 -6.84 2.04 16.25
CA LEU A 96 -7.59 3.26 16.57
C LEU A 96 -8.27 3.08 17.93
N LYS A 97 -7.88 3.89 18.91
CA LYS A 97 -8.50 3.94 20.23
C LYS A 97 -9.52 5.05 20.31
N ILE A 98 -10.67 4.75 20.92
CA ILE A 98 -11.77 5.68 21.12
C ILE A 98 -11.94 5.89 22.62
N LEU A 99 -11.80 7.14 23.07
CA LEU A 99 -11.94 7.52 24.47
C LEU A 99 -12.96 8.64 24.62
N VAL A 100 -13.98 8.42 25.44
CA VAL A 100 -14.93 9.46 25.84
C VAL A 100 -14.55 9.90 27.25
N ASP A 101 -14.23 11.17 27.40
CA ASP A 101 -13.87 11.77 28.69
C ASP A 101 -14.53 13.15 28.82
N PRO A 102 -15.61 13.25 29.62
CA PRO A 102 -16.34 14.50 29.81
C PRO A 102 -15.50 15.67 30.35
N GLU A 103 -14.32 15.43 30.92
CA GLU A 103 -13.42 16.49 31.39
C GLU A 103 -12.65 17.18 30.25
N LEU A 104 -12.60 16.56 29.06
CA LEU A 104 -11.96 17.14 27.89
C LEU A 104 -12.76 18.33 27.35
N LYS A 105 -12.06 19.40 26.96
CA LYS A 105 -12.70 20.58 26.37
C LYS A 105 -12.95 20.45 24.87
N GLU A 106 -12.11 19.67 24.18
CA GLU A 106 -12.12 19.56 22.73
C GLU A 106 -11.81 18.12 22.31
N THR A 107 -12.29 17.76 21.11
CA THR A 107 -11.94 16.48 20.50
C THR A 107 -10.57 16.57 19.84
N THR A 108 -9.68 15.62 20.14
CA THR A 108 -8.32 15.58 19.58
C THR A 108 -7.99 14.17 19.10
N THR A 109 -7.08 14.10 18.11
CA THR A 109 -6.48 12.82 17.70
C THR A 109 -4.97 12.88 17.88
N ALA A 110 -4.43 12.00 18.72
CA ALA A 110 -3.00 11.77 18.85
C ALA A 110 -2.59 10.59 17.95
N VAL A 111 -1.46 10.73 17.25
CA VAL A 111 -0.87 9.66 16.43
C VAL A 111 0.49 9.29 16.99
N GLN A 112 0.67 8.01 17.31
CA GLN A 112 1.91 7.46 17.80
C GLN A 112 2.37 6.33 16.88
N TYR A 113 3.68 6.23 16.71
CA TYR A 113 4.31 5.17 15.93
C TYR A 113 5.12 4.26 16.84
N ASP A 114 5.14 2.98 16.47
CA ASP A 114 5.97 1.95 17.07
C ASP A 114 5.86 1.85 18.59
N VAL A 115 4.63 1.90 19.12
CA VAL A 115 4.35 1.98 20.56
C VAL A 115 4.74 0.66 21.26
N THR A 116 4.26 -0.46 20.72
CA THR A 116 4.47 -1.81 21.27
C THR A 116 5.20 -2.73 20.29
N SER A 117 5.06 -2.45 18.99
CA SER A 117 5.63 -3.23 17.91
C SER A 117 6.09 -2.32 16.76
N ASP A 118 6.86 -2.82 15.81
CA ASP A 118 7.40 -2.09 14.66
C ASP A 118 7.18 -2.88 13.35
N PRO A 119 6.70 -2.27 12.26
CA PRO A 119 6.16 -0.91 12.14
C PRO A 119 4.68 -0.83 12.55
N GLN A 120 4.33 0.07 13.48
CA GLN A 120 2.98 0.21 14.05
C GLN A 120 2.48 1.66 14.01
N ILE A 121 1.18 1.85 13.75
CA ILE A 121 0.49 3.12 13.94
C ILE A 121 -0.64 2.94 14.97
N VAL A 122 -0.65 3.80 15.98
CA VAL A 122 -1.70 3.88 17.01
C VAL A 122 -2.28 5.29 16.99
N MET A 123 -3.54 5.40 16.62
CA MET A 123 -4.30 6.64 16.69
C MET A 123 -5.18 6.60 17.94
N THR A 124 -5.19 7.67 18.73
CA THR A 124 -6.10 7.82 19.88
C THR A 124 -6.97 9.03 19.63
N LEU A 125 -8.25 8.78 19.37
CA LEU A 125 -9.29 9.78 19.22
C LEU A 125 -10.03 9.90 20.55
N GLN A 126 -10.00 11.10 21.13
CA GLN A 126 -10.60 11.37 22.43
C GLN A 126 -11.40 12.67 22.44
N GLY A 127 -12.53 12.70 23.16
CA GLY A 127 -13.38 13.89 23.23
C GLY A 127 -14.44 13.82 24.35
N PRO A 128 -15.16 14.94 24.60
CA PRO A 128 -16.08 15.08 25.73
C PRO A 128 -17.35 14.23 25.65
N SER A 129 -17.78 13.85 24.44
CA SER A 129 -19.03 13.15 24.22
C SER A 129 -19.04 12.45 22.86
N ASP A 130 -19.96 11.50 22.70
CA ASP A 130 -20.21 10.79 21.44
C ASP A 130 -20.45 11.76 20.28
N GLY A 131 -21.34 12.75 20.45
CA GLY A 131 -21.62 13.74 19.42
C GLY A 131 -20.41 14.58 19.02
N ALA A 132 -19.53 14.91 19.97
CA ALA A 132 -18.28 15.61 19.68
C ALA A 132 -17.29 14.74 18.90
N LEU A 133 -17.25 13.44 19.18
CA LEU A 133 -16.45 12.47 18.42
C LEU A 133 -16.98 12.26 17.01
N VAL A 134 -18.31 12.11 16.85
CA VAL A 134 -18.97 11.95 15.54
C VAL A 134 -18.71 13.16 14.65
N LYS A 135 -18.88 14.37 15.20
CA LYS A 135 -18.57 15.61 14.46
C LYS A 135 -17.12 15.64 13.99
N TYR A 136 -16.18 15.35 14.88
CA TYR A 136 -14.76 15.32 14.55
C TYR A 136 -14.43 14.28 13.49
N LEU A 137 -14.99 13.06 13.61
CA LEU A 137 -14.84 11.98 12.64
C LEU A 137 -15.32 12.43 11.26
N SER A 138 -16.48 13.08 11.17
CA SER A 138 -17.02 13.61 9.91
C SER A 138 -16.09 14.66 9.29
N GLU A 139 -15.58 15.60 10.08
CA GLU A 139 -14.72 16.69 9.62
C GLU A 139 -13.30 16.21 9.23
N ASN A 140 -12.81 15.12 9.85
CA ASN A 140 -11.43 14.66 9.70
C ASN A 140 -11.28 13.30 9.00
N ARG A 141 -12.37 12.71 8.50
CA ARG A 141 -12.40 11.36 7.91
C ARG A 141 -11.27 11.12 6.89
N GLU A 142 -11.01 12.07 6.02
CA GLU A 142 -10.00 11.96 4.96
C GLU A 142 -8.59 11.90 5.54
N ASN A 143 -8.30 12.74 6.54
CA ASN A 143 -7.00 12.77 7.22
C ASN A 143 -6.74 11.49 8.02
N LEU A 144 -7.77 10.96 8.69
CA LEU A 144 -7.67 9.73 9.48
C LEU A 144 -7.42 8.51 8.59
N VAL A 145 -8.19 8.37 7.52
CA VAL A 145 -7.99 7.31 6.53
C VAL A 145 -6.62 7.44 5.89
N TYR A 146 -6.24 8.64 5.45
CA TYR A 146 -4.94 8.90 4.84
C TYR A 146 -3.77 8.51 5.74
N ALA A 147 -3.83 8.80 7.04
CA ALA A 147 -2.76 8.44 7.98
C ALA A 147 -2.55 6.93 8.06
N LEU A 148 -3.64 6.15 8.14
CA LEU A 148 -3.59 4.69 8.19
C LEU A 148 -3.15 4.08 6.85
N GLU A 149 -3.69 4.55 5.73
CA GLU A 149 -3.29 4.08 4.40
C GLU A 149 -1.84 4.42 4.08
N LYS A 150 -1.37 5.60 4.51
CA LYS A 150 0.04 5.99 4.42
C LYS A 150 0.93 5.02 5.20
N ALA A 151 0.55 4.64 6.41
CA ALA A 151 1.31 3.66 7.18
C ALA A 151 1.41 2.31 6.43
N GLU A 152 0.30 1.83 5.85
CA GLU A 152 0.29 0.61 5.03
C GLU A 152 1.18 0.70 3.78
N ARG A 153 1.11 1.83 3.08
CA ARG A 153 1.95 2.10 1.92
C ARG A 153 3.43 2.13 2.28
N ASP A 154 3.79 2.90 3.31
CA ASP A 154 5.19 3.08 3.68
C ASP A 154 5.82 1.73 4.12
N ARG A 155 5.04 0.85 4.79
CA ARG A 155 5.43 -0.54 5.04
C ARG A 155 5.68 -1.33 3.77
N ALA A 156 4.77 -1.26 2.80
CA ALA A 156 4.89 -1.98 1.54
C ALA A 156 6.11 -1.48 0.73
N VAL A 157 6.31 -0.17 0.64
CA VAL A 157 7.49 0.42 -0.02
C VAL A 157 8.77 -0.04 0.67
N LYS A 158 8.82 0.00 2.00
CA LYS A 158 9.99 -0.46 2.75
C LYS A 158 10.27 -1.96 2.54
N ALA A 159 9.22 -2.78 2.50
CA ALA A 159 9.34 -4.20 2.19
C ALA A 159 9.85 -4.43 0.77
N ASN A 160 9.37 -3.67 -0.22
CA ASN A 160 9.84 -3.75 -1.61
C ASN A 160 11.32 -3.34 -1.74
N GLU A 161 11.77 -2.33 -0.99
CA GLU A 161 13.19 -1.93 -0.93
C GLU A 161 14.08 -3.03 -0.32
N THR A 162 13.59 -3.68 0.73
CA THR A 162 14.35 -4.69 1.49
C THR A 162 14.37 -6.04 0.79
N TYR A 163 13.24 -6.42 0.19
CA TYR A 163 13.00 -7.71 -0.44
C TYR A 163 12.61 -7.54 -1.91
N GLY A 164 13.46 -6.81 -2.64
CA GLY A 164 13.26 -6.50 -4.05
C GLY A 164 13.57 -7.65 -5.01
N ASN A 165 13.40 -7.38 -6.30
CA ASN A 165 13.68 -8.29 -7.41
C ASN A 165 14.69 -7.61 -8.37
N PRO A 166 16.01 -7.75 -8.10
CA PRO A 166 17.05 -7.03 -8.85
C PRO A 166 17.02 -7.30 -10.36
N GLY A 167 16.52 -8.46 -10.79
CA GLY A 167 16.41 -8.81 -12.21
C GLY A 167 15.40 -7.93 -12.95
N ILE A 168 14.20 -7.78 -12.38
CA ILE A 168 13.16 -6.91 -12.95
C ILE A 168 13.55 -5.44 -12.80
N GLU A 169 14.08 -5.05 -11.65
CA GLU A 169 14.57 -3.67 -11.41
C GLU A 169 15.61 -3.27 -12.47
N SER A 170 16.58 -4.16 -12.75
CA SER A 170 17.60 -3.94 -13.78
C SER A 170 17.00 -3.87 -15.20
N ALA A 171 15.97 -4.66 -15.49
CA ALA A 171 15.29 -4.62 -16.78
C ALA A 171 14.59 -3.27 -16.99
N ILE A 172 13.88 -2.78 -15.97
CA ILE A 172 13.19 -1.47 -16.01
C ILE A 172 14.19 -0.34 -16.21
N LEU A 173 15.28 -0.34 -15.43
CA LEU A 173 16.32 0.67 -15.55
C LEU A 173 16.96 0.69 -16.94
N LYS A 174 17.29 -0.49 -17.50
CA LYS A 174 17.90 -0.59 -18.83
C LYS A 174 16.96 -0.19 -19.96
N THR A 175 15.67 -0.50 -19.86
CA THR A 175 14.70 -0.23 -20.93
C THR A 175 14.19 1.22 -20.88
N PHE A 176 13.93 1.77 -19.70
CA PHE A 176 13.26 3.07 -19.57
C PHE A 176 14.14 4.16 -18.94
N GLY A 177 15.31 3.83 -18.39
CA GLY A 177 16.12 4.78 -17.64
C GLY A 177 15.49 5.18 -16.30
N VAL A 178 14.52 4.41 -15.82
CA VAL A 178 13.73 4.69 -14.60
C VAL A 178 14.04 3.62 -13.55
N GLU A 179 14.26 4.04 -12.31
CA GLU A 179 14.35 3.12 -11.18
C GLU A 179 12.95 2.83 -10.64
N MET A 180 12.67 1.58 -10.26
CA MET A 180 11.44 1.18 -9.60
C MET A 180 11.73 -0.04 -8.75
N LYS A 181 11.27 -0.08 -7.49
CA LYS A 181 11.42 -1.28 -6.64
C LYS A 181 10.28 -2.24 -6.90
N VAL A 182 10.65 -3.50 -7.13
CA VAL A 182 9.69 -4.56 -7.45
C VAL A 182 9.84 -5.65 -6.40
N PRO A 183 8.77 -6.02 -5.66
CA PRO A 183 8.88 -7.05 -4.64
C PRO A 183 9.27 -8.40 -5.24
N LYS A 184 9.99 -9.19 -4.44
CA LYS A 184 10.23 -10.59 -4.71
C LYS A 184 8.89 -11.35 -4.90
N GLY A 185 8.87 -12.26 -5.86
CA GLY A 185 7.67 -13.04 -6.24
C GLY A 185 7.17 -12.72 -7.65
N TYR A 186 7.43 -11.51 -8.14
CA TYR A 186 7.17 -11.19 -9.53
C TYR A 186 8.13 -11.92 -10.48
N THR A 187 7.61 -12.36 -11.62
CA THR A 187 8.36 -12.94 -12.73
C THR A 187 8.28 -12.01 -13.94
N LEU A 188 9.41 -11.81 -14.62
CA LEU A 188 9.46 -11.08 -15.88
C LEU A 188 8.86 -11.96 -16.99
N ALA A 189 7.70 -11.56 -17.50
CA ALA A 189 6.96 -12.31 -18.52
C ALA A 189 7.29 -11.85 -19.94
N ALA A 190 7.59 -10.56 -20.13
CA ALA A 190 8.07 -10.03 -21.41
C ALA A 190 8.98 -8.81 -21.21
N GLN A 191 9.94 -8.65 -22.12
CA GLN A 191 10.79 -7.46 -22.22
C GLN A 191 11.05 -7.14 -23.70
N LYS A 192 10.71 -5.92 -24.09
CA LYS A 192 10.92 -5.32 -25.41
C LYS A 192 11.49 -3.90 -25.23
N PRO A 193 11.95 -3.22 -26.31
CA PRO A 193 12.56 -1.89 -26.20
C PRO A 193 11.68 -0.81 -25.58
N ASP A 194 10.36 -0.94 -25.66
CA ASP A 194 9.39 0.05 -25.17
C ASP A 194 8.31 -0.56 -24.27
N PHE A 195 8.50 -1.81 -23.82
CA PHE A 195 7.51 -2.56 -23.05
C PHE A 195 8.17 -3.59 -22.12
N ILE A 196 7.74 -3.62 -20.87
CA ILE A 196 8.04 -4.67 -19.90
C ILE A 196 6.73 -5.14 -19.28
N TRP A 197 6.58 -6.45 -19.12
CA TRP A 197 5.46 -7.04 -18.38
C TRP A 197 5.99 -7.99 -17.31
N ALA A 198 5.53 -7.80 -16.08
CA ALA A 198 5.83 -8.67 -14.95
C ALA A 198 4.54 -9.07 -14.22
N ARG A 199 4.52 -10.29 -13.69
CA ARG A 199 3.36 -10.85 -13.00
C ARG A 199 3.75 -11.67 -11.79
N ASN A 200 2.87 -11.71 -10.81
CA ASN A 200 2.98 -12.53 -9.61
C ASN A 200 1.73 -13.42 -9.52
N GLU A 201 1.94 -14.72 -9.65
CA GLU A 201 0.88 -15.72 -9.74
C GLU A 201 0.69 -16.39 -8.38
N TYR A 202 -0.56 -16.45 -7.93
CA TYR A 202 -1.01 -17.16 -6.74
C TYR A 202 -1.92 -18.33 -7.16
N PRO A 203 -2.18 -19.31 -6.27
CA PRO A 203 -3.08 -20.41 -6.59
C PRO A 203 -4.49 -19.99 -7.04
N THR A 204 -4.98 -18.83 -6.59
CA THR A 204 -6.35 -18.34 -6.84
C THR A 204 -6.43 -16.89 -7.32
N ALA A 205 -5.29 -16.27 -7.62
CA ALA A 205 -5.23 -14.88 -8.05
C ALA A 205 -3.97 -14.63 -8.87
N SER A 206 -3.99 -13.62 -9.71
CA SER A 206 -2.84 -13.08 -10.42
C SER A 206 -2.85 -11.58 -10.25
N GLN A 207 -1.68 -10.99 -10.06
CA GLN A 207 -1.51 -9.55 -10.14
C GLN A 207 -0.31 -9.27 -11.03
N GLY A 208 -0.39 -8.19 -11.81
CA GLY A 208 0.68 -7.85 -12.72
C GLY A 208 0.76 -6.36 -12.95
N PHE A 209 1.91 -5.96 -13.47
CA PHE A 209 2.09 -4.64 -14.02
C PHE A 209 2.82 -4.74 -15.35
N PHE A 210 2.57 -3.79 -16.22
CA PHE A 210 3.36 -3.57 -17.40
C PHE A 210 3.75 -2.10 -17.49
N ILE A 211 4.98 -1.86 -17.93
CA ILE A 211 5.52 -0.53 -18.14
C ILE A 211 5.71 -0.37 -19.64
N TYR A 212 5.28 0.76 -20.18
CA TYR A 212 5.51 1.09 -21.57
C TYR A 212 5.83 2.56 -21.76
N SER A 213 6.46 2.86 -22.89
CA SER A 213 6.75 4.24 -23.26
C SER A 213 6.58 4.50 -24.75
N TYR A 214 6.17 5.72 -25.10
CA TYR A 214 5.99 6.16 -26.48
C TYR A 214 6.34 7.65 -26.61
N PRO A 215 6.59 8.19 -27.81
CA PRO A 215 6.90 9.60 -27.99
C PRO A 215 5.80 10.52 -27.43
N TYR A 216 6.21 11.60 -26.76
CA TYR A 216 5.27 12.63 -26.34
C TYR A 216 5.05 13.64 -27.47
N GLU A 217 3.82 13.72 -27.97
CA GLU A 217 3.46 14.57 -29.12
C GLU A 217 2.81 15.90 -28.70
N GLY A 218 2.67 16.15 -27.40
CA GLY A 218 1.96 17.29 -26.83
C GLY A 218 0.82 16.87 -25.90
N LYS A 219 0.09 17.85 -25.36
CA LYS A 219 -0.92 17.64 -24.31
C LYS A 219 -2.00 16.63 -24.68
N GLN A 220 -2.30 16.49 -25.97
CA GLN A 220 -3.24 15.49 -26.49
C GLN A 220 -2.82 14.05 -26.19
N SER A 221 -1.53 13.79 -25.95
CA SER A 221 -1.01 12.47 -25.57
C SER A 221 -1.45 12.03 -24.16
N LEU A 222 -2.02 12.95 -23.39
CA LEU A 222 -2.43 12.76 -21.99
C LEU A 222 -3.94 12.88 -21.78
N THR A 223 -4.74 12.98 -22.86
CA THR A 223 -6.21 12.90 -22.71
C THR A 223 -6.61 11.47 -22.38
N GLU A 224 -7.77 11.31 -21.75
CA GLU A 224 -8.32 10.00 -21.40
C GLU A 224 -8.35 9.06 -22.61
N GLU A 225 -8.84 9.54 -23.75
CA GLU A 225 -8.97 8.73 -24.97
C GLU A 225 -7.62 8.28 -25.51
N ALA A 226 -6.62 9.17 -25.51
CA ALA A 226 -5.27 8.85 -25.95
C ALA A 226 -4.60 7.83 -25.02
N LEU A 227 -4.81 7.96 -23.71
CA LEU A 227 -4.26 7.04 -22.71
C LEU A 227 -4.92 5.66 -22.78
N VAL A 228 -6.24 5.59 -22.96
CA VAL A 228 -6.97 4.32 -23.17
C VAL A 228 -6.54 3.65 -24.48
N ALA A 229 -6.39 4.41 -25.57
CA ALA A 229 -5.90 3.88 -26.84
C ALA A 229 -4.46 3.34 -26.72
N ALA A 230 -3.58 4.09 -26.04
CA ALA A 230 -2.22 3.63 -25.76
C ALA A 230 -2.23 2.36 -24.90
N ARG A 231 -3.04 2.33 -23.83
CA ARG A 231 -3.21 1.15 -22.98
C ARG A 231 -3.61 -0.07 -23.81
N ASN A 232 -4.66 0.03 -24.64
CA ASN A 232 -5.12 -1.10 -25.47
C ASN A 232 -4.04 -1.59 -26.45
N LYS A 233 -3.25 -0.68 -27.04
CA LYS A 233 -2.12 -1.05 -27.91
C LYS A 233 -1.07 -1.91 -27.17
N TYR A 234 -0.73 -1.55 -25.93
CA TYR A 234 0.30 -2.26 -25.16
C TYR A 234 -0.25 -3.48 -24.41
N ALA A 235 -1.47 -3.39 -23.85
CA ALA A 235 -2.16 -4.49 -23.19
C ALA A 235 -2.44 -5.66 -24.14
N ALA A 236 -2.71 -5.40 -25.42
CA ALA A 236 -2.89 -6.46 -26.43
C ALA A 236 -1.65 -7.36 -26.64
N GLN A 237 -0.48 -6.96 -26.10
CA GLN A 237 0.71 -7.81 -26.09
C GLN A 237 0.71 -8.85 -24.96
N ILE A 238 -0.25 -8.77 -24.03
CA ILE A 238 -0.45 -9.71 -22.93
C ILE A 238 -1.46 -10.77 -23.38
N PRO A 239 -1.02 -12.02 -23.63
CA PRO A 239 -1.91 -13.07 -24.08
C PRO A 239 -2.87 -13.49 -22.96
N GLY A 240 -4.12 -13.77 -23.34
CA GLY A 240 -5.07 -14.47 -22.49
C GLY A 240 -4.85 -15.99 -22.54
N PRO A 241 -5.67 -16.77 -21.81
CA PRO A 241 -5.48 -18.21 -21.72
C PRO A 241 -5.96 -18.97 -22.96
N SER A 242 -6.91 -18.41 -23.73
CA SER A 242 -7.37 -18.96 -25.00
C SER A 242 -6.47 -18.54 -26.17
N GLU A 243 -6.38 -19.39 -27.19
CA GLU A 243 -5.59 -19.08 -28.40
C GLU A 243 -6.11 -17.81 -29.08
N GLY A 244 -5.19 -16.88 -29.39
CA GLY A 244 -5.53 -15.59 -30.01
C GLY A 244 -6.19 -14.57 -29.08
N SER A 245 -6.43 -14.91 -27.81
CA SER A 245 -6.99 -14.00 -26.83
C SER A 245 -5.94 -13.05 -26.23
N TYR A 246 -6.35 -11.84 -25.85
CA TYR A 246 -5.44 -10.82 -25.32
C TYR A 246 -6.14 -9.81 -24.42
N MET A 247 -5.39 -9.15 -23.53
CA MET A 247 -5.93 -8.15 -22.61
C MET A 247 -6.37 -6.88 -23.35
N ILE A 248 -7.55 -6.38 -22.99
CA ILE A 248 -8.13 -5.11 -23.41
C ILE A 248 -8.61 -4.32 -22.20
N THR A 249 -8.91 -3.04 -22.41
CA THR A 249 -9.73 -2.25 -21.49
C THR A 249 -11.18 -2.63 -21.72
N SER A 250 -11.91 -2.87 -20.64
CA SER A 250 -13.35 -3.20 -20.68
C SER A 250 -14.14 -2.01 -21.23
N ASP A 251 -15.12 -2.28 -22.07
CA ASP A 251 -16.08 -1.30 -22.58
C ASP A 251 -17.35 -1.22 -21.72
N ALA A 252 -17.48 -2.08 -20.70
CA ALA A 252 -18.64 -2.10 -19.81
C ALA A 252 -18.76 -0.82 -18.98
N PHE A 253 -17.63 -0.19 -18.63
CA PHE A 253 -17.56 1.05 -17.86
C PHE A 253 -16.41 1.92 -18.36
N ALA A 254 -16.69 3.22 -18.58
CA ALA A 254 -15.64 4.19 -18.86
C ALA A 254 -14.66 4.26 -17.68
N PRO A 255 -13.33 4.28 -17.94
CA PRO A 255 -12.35 4.51 -16.89
C PRO A 255 -12.52 5.89 -16.24
N ASP A 256 -12.22 5.99 -14.94
CA ASP A 256 -12.01 7.27 -14.30
C ASP A 256 -10.70 7.88 -14.78
N TYR A 257 -10.66 9.21 -14.89
CA TYR A 257 -9.46 9.95 -15.19
C TYR A 257 -9.26 11.08 -14.19
N ARG A 258 -8.06 11.14 -13.60
CA ARG A 258 -7.68 12.29 -12.78
C ARG A 258 -6.23 12.67 -12.93
N LEU A 259 -5.95 13.95 -12.69
CA LEU A 259 -4.61 14.49 -12.57
C LEU A 259 -4.22 14.65 -11.11
N PHE A 260 -2.98 14.32 -10.77
CA PHE A 260 -2.42 14.59 -9.46
C PHE A 260 -0.93 14.90 -9.54
N ARG A 261 -0.38 15.48 -8.47
CA ARG A 261 1.06 15.71 -8.34
C ARG A 261 1.65 14.82 -7.25
N MET A 262 2.78 14.20 -7.56
CA MET A 262 3.58 13.44 -6.61
C MET A 262 5.04 13.86 -6.77
N GLU A 263 5.66 14.31 -5.69
CA GLU A 263 7.04 14.82 -5.69
C GLU A 263 7.27 15.91 -6.78
N GLY A 264 6.28 16.79 -6.97
CA GLY A 264 6.33 17.87 -7.98
C GLY A 264 6.00 17.44 -9.42
N ARG A 265 6.06 16.14 -9.73
CA ARG A 265 5.74 15.58 -11.04
C ARG A 265 4.23 15.44 -11.23
N LEU A 266 3.73 15.83 -12.40
CA LEU A 266 2.33 15.65 -12.80
C LEU A 266 2.12 14.22 -13.30
N TRP A 267 1.10 13.56 -12.76
CA TRP A 267 0.68 12.22 -13.13
C TRP A 267 -0.77 12.24 -13.59
N CYS A 268 -1.07 11.45 -14.61
CA CYS A 268 -2.42 11.05 -15.00
C CYS A 268 -2.69 9.68 -14.37
N GLU A 269 -3.82 9.53 -13.68
CA GLU A 269 -4.32 8.24 -13.20
C GLU A 269 -5.53 7.85 -14.04
N LEU A 270 -5.51 6.63 -14.59
CA LEU A 270 -6.70 5.95 -15.07
C LEU A 270 -7.08 4.82 -14.12
N ARG A 271 -8.37 4.68 -13.80
CA ARG A 271 -8.90 3.52 -13.06
C ARG A 271 -10.05 2.91 -13.83
N GLY A 272 -10.05 1.60 -14.02
CA GLY A 272 -11.13 0.95 -14.74
C GLY A 272 -11.06 -0.56 -14.66
N PHE A 273 -11.74 -1.22 -15.59
CA PHE A 273 -11.71 -2.66 -15.72
C PHE A 273 -11.01 -3.08 -17.00
N TRP A 274 -10.32 -4.22 -16.94
CA TRP A 274 -9.75 -4.89 -18.10
C TRP A 274 -10.49 -6.20 -18.31
N ASP A 275 -10.60 -6.58 -19.58
CA ASP A 275 -11.15 -7.87 -20.01
C ASP A 275 -10.14 -8.57 -20.91
N VAL A 276 -10.43 -9.82 -21.28
CA VAL A 276 -9.71 -10.54 -22.31
C VAL A 276 -10.58 -10.62 -23.56
N HIS A 277 -10.11 -10.03 -24.65
CA HIS A 277 -10.75 -10.23 -25.94
C HIS A 277 -10.70 -11.72 -26.31
N GLY A 278 -11.85 -12.32 -26.59
CA GLY A 278 -11.97 -13.74 -26.92
C GLY A 278 -11.96 -14.68 -25.71
N ASP A 279 -12.14 -14.17 -24.49
CA ASP A 279 -12.29 -14.97 -23.26
C ASP A 279 -13.14 -14.24 -22.19
N PHE A 280 -13.39 -14.87 -21.03
CA PHE A 280 -14.23 -14.36 -19.94
C PHE A 280 -13.43 -13.92 -18.70
N MET A 281 -12.13 -13.67 -18.85
CA MET A 281 -11.28 -13.16 -17.78
C MET A 281 -11.29 -11.64 -17.74
N GLY A 282 -11.28 -11.08 -16.53
CA GLY A 282 -11.18 -9.64 -16.33
C GLY A 282 -10.98 -9.26 -14.87
N GLY A 283 -10.84 -7.96 -14.62
CA GLY A 283 -10.65 -7.41 -13.29
C GLY A 283 -10.34 -5.93 -13.30
N PRO A 284 -10.02 -5.33 -12.14
CA PRO A 284 -9.69 -3.92 -12.07
C PRO A 284 -8.25 -3.65 -12.52
N PHE A 285 -8.02 -2.45 -13.04
CA PHE A 285 -6.69 -1.89 -13.31
C PHE A 285 -6.57 -0.46 -12.77
N VAL A 286 -5.33 -0.04 -12.56
CA VAL A 286 -4.93 1.36 -12.36
C VAL A 286 -3.71 1.66 -13.22
N SER A 287 -3.72 2.78 -13.93
CA SER A 287 -2.65 3.20 -14.83
C SER A 287 -2.10 4.56 -14.41
N TYR A 288 -0.79 4.67 -14.29
CA TYR A 288 -0.09 5.90 -13.90
C TYR A 288 0.81 6.37 -15.03
N THR A 289 0.46 7.50 -15.63
CA THR A 289 1.17 8.07 -16.77
C THR A 289 1.80 9.42 -16.44
N THR A 290 3.04 9.62 -16.84
CA THR A 290 3.75 10.91 -16.75
C THR A 290 4.55 11.14 -18.04
N VAL A 291 4.87 12.40 -18.33
CA VAL A 291 5.87 12.74 -19.34
C VAL A 291 7.26 12.69 -18.69
N ASP A 292 8.16 11.90 -19.24
CA ASP A 292 9.59 12.02 -19.00
C ASP A 292 10.18 13.10 -19.92
N THR A 293 10.42 14.27 -19.36
CA THR A 293 10.94 15.43 -20.08
C THR A 293 12.40 15.26 -20.51
N ALA A 294 13.17 14.36 -19.90
CA ALA A 294 14.55 14.11 -20.29
C ALA A 294 14.64 13.35 -21.62
N THR A 295 13.68 12.46 -21.87
CA THR A 295 13.64 11.63 -23.09
C THR A 295 12.54 12.05 -24.07
N ASN A 296 11.71 13.02 -23.69
CA ASN A 296 10.50 13.44 -24.41
C ASN A 296 9.57 12.26 -24.73
N ARG A 297 9.38 11.38 -23.76
CA ARG A 297 8.52 10.19 -23.86
C ARG A 297 7.42 10.25 -22.82
N VAL A 298 6.27 9.68 -23.17
CA VAL A 298 5.29 9.26 -22.18
C VAL A 298 5.78 7.98 -21.53
N PHE A 299 5.80 7.93 -20.20
CA PHE A 299 6.07 6.76 -19.39
C PHE A 299 4.77 6.36 -18.69
N THR A 300 4.38 5.09 -18.78
CA THR A 300 3.20 4.55 -18.10
C THR A 300 3.55 3.31 -17.31
N LEU A 301 3.11 3.26 -16.05
CA LEU A 301 3.03 2.07 -15.20
C LEU A 301 1.55 1.66 -15.13
N ASP A 302 1.19 0.55 -15.78
CA ASP A 302 -0.16 -0.01 -15.76
C ASP A 302 -0.21 -1.26 -14.89
N CYS A 303 -1.13 -1.30 -13.94
CA CYS A 303 -1.24 -2.31 -12.91
C CYS A 303 -2.62 -2.97 -13.01
N TYR A 304 -2.69 -4.30 -12.91
CA TYR A 304 -3.95 -5.05 -13.04
C TYR A 304 -4.01 -6.23 -12.08
N VAL A 305 -5.23 -6.61 -11.69
CA VAL A 305 -5.48 -7.77 -10.82
C VAL A 305 -6.54 -8.69 -11.45
N TYR A 306 -6.27 -9.99 -11.40
CA TYR A 306 -7.25 -11.05 -11.59
C TYR A 306 -7.43 -11.80 -10.26
N ALA A 307 -8.57 -11.67 -9.60
CA ALA A 307 -8.87 -12.39 -8.37
C ALA A 307 -10.37 -12.70 -8.31
N PRO A 308 -10.82 -13.77 -8.98
CA PRO A 308 -12.24 -14.08 -9.11
C PRO A 308 -12.85 -14.70 -7.84
N ASP A 309 -12.06 -15.36 -6.99
CA ASP A 309 -12.55 -16.05 -5.80
C ASP A 309 -12.89 -15.08 -4.67
N LEU A 310 -14.19 -15.01 -4.34
CA LEU A 310 -14.76 -14.14 -3.31
C LEU A 310 -14.35 -14.52 -1.88
N ASN A 311 -13.86 -15.74 -1.66
CA ASN A 311 -13.53 -16.27 -0.34
C ASN A 311 -12.03 -16.19 -0.03
N LYS A 312 -11.25 -15.55 -0.91
CA LYS A 312 -9.78 -15.45 -0.84
C LYS A 312 -9.36 -14.05 -0.41
N PRO A 313 -8.05 -13.79 -0.21
CA PRO A 313 -7.62 -12.47 0.23
C PRO A 313 -8.22 -11.37 -0.64
N ARG A 314 -8.71 -10.34 0.02
CA ARG A 314 -9.41 -9.21 -0.59
C ARG A 314 -8.66 -8.64 -1.78
N LYS A 315 -9.37 -8.45 -2.91
CA LYS A 315 -8.81 -7.92 -4.16
C LYS A 315 -8.18 -6.54 -3.94
N ARG A 316 -8.76 -5.74 -3.04
CA ARG A 316 -8.21 -4.47 -2.55
C ARG A 316 -6.74 -4.58 -2.19
N ASN A 317 -6.34 -5.62 -1.43
CA ASN A 317 -4.97 -5.73 -0.93
C ASN A 317 -3.96 -5.95 -2.07
N TYR A 318 -4.33 -6.72 -3.10
CA TYR A 318 -3.52 -6.87 -4.31
C TYR A 318 -3.39 -5.56 -5.07
N MET A 319 -4.53 -4.87 -5.28
CA MET A 319 -4.53 -3.58 -5.98
C MET A 319 -3.70 -2.53 -5.24
N ARG A 320 -3.86 -2.40 -3.92
CA ARG A 320 -3.04 -1.52 -3.08
C ARG A 320 -1.55 -1.84 -3.18
N GLY A 321 -1.18 -3.13 -3.17
CA GLY A 321 0.21 -3.56 -3.35
C GLY A 321 0.81 -3.07 -4.67
N LEU A 322 0.04 -3.11 -5.76
CA LEU A 322 0.44 -2.60 -7.06
C LEU A 322 0.49 -1.06 -7.09
N GLU A 323 -0.47 -0.36 -6.50
CA GLU A 323 -0.48 1.10 -6.39
C GLU A 323 0.77 1.62 -5.64
N HIS A 324 1.22 0.88 -4.63
CA HIS A 324 2.40 1.24 -3.86
C HIS A 324 3.70 1.19 -4.69
N LEU A 325 3.73 0.46 -5.82
CA LEU A 325 4.89 0.44 -6.72
C LEU A 325 5.21 1.84 -7.26
N LEU A 326 4.18 2.65 -7.52
CA LEU A 326 4.34 4.03 -7.99
C LEU A 326 5.27 4.85 -7.08
N TYR A 327 5.18 4.64 -5.76
CA TYR A 327 5.97 5.39 -4.77
C TYR A 327 7.44 4.99 -4.75
N SER A 328 7.82 3.93 -5.46
CA SER A 328 9.21 3.54 -5.69
C SER A 328 9.78 3.99 -7.03
N VAL A 329 8.95 4.57 -7.91
CA VAL A 329 9.37 5.05 -9.22
C VAL A 329 10.23 6.30 -9.06
N ARG A 330 11.45 6.28 -9.57
CA ARG A 330 12.38 7.42 -9.56
C ARG A 330 12.95 7.64 -10.95
N PHE A 331 12.78 8.87 -11.43
CA PHE A 331 13.44 9.34 -12.65
C PHE A 331 14.83 9.88 -12.28
N PRO A 332 15.81 9.84 -13.19
CA PRO A 332 17.10 10.50 -12.99
C PRO A 332 16.89 11.97 -12.60
N ARG A 333 17.70 12.49 -11.66
CA ARG A 333 17.67 13.93 -11.34
C ARG A 333 17.99 14.72 -12.60
N GLN A 334 17.12 15.69 -12.91
CA GLN A 334 17.27 16.63 -14.02
C GLN A 334 18.03 17.87 -13.58
#